data_AF-A0A7S1AMM3-F1
#
_entry.id   AF-A0A7S1AMM3-F1
#
_cell.length_a   1.000
_cell.length_b   1.000
_cell.length_c   1.000
_cell.angle_alpha   90.00
_cell.angle_beta   90.00
_cell.angle_gamma   90.00
#
_symmetry.space_group_name_H-M   'P 1'
#
loop_
_entity.id
_entity.type
_entity.pdbx_description
1 polymer ?
#
loop_
_entity_poly.entity_id
_entity_poly.type
_entity_poly.pdbx_seq_one_letter_code
_entity_poly.pdbx_strand_id
1 'polypeptide(L)'
;MSLFTLNIVKANNVPAKDLVSPSDPFVTVTVFVKAEEVATVSTSHVDDTHTPEWREELKFQDASGWDLDATTLKFEIYDYNKFIASHYIGETTVSLRDLLKHPSLSLLMENKRFNFDPVVDNNHPNGPCYLFVEVGSERPAGWPSPSPRTNDTYERHIFMVTRGTRGDVQPFVALARGMAEEFGWLVTICSELPWKSWIKAKTCDVSRGKVEFLPSGGNTEITTNSKIGQMALSSKFDTVQMLMMGFSEAAFFASCTTIVASARRAQVRQPISLVMYGFTLCQVGIATARCLRAPSCGFILQPTCIPSQDSDWHPVQQLTGSRFTDFKTLTEIKQKVELVDKVPNTSLDLQPVEFWNYIRARKQPLLIPMNASTFKRPSDFWDKIITSSFIFLRPPKGSVTNSSLGPELDGFVQKAKADSAKLGIITVSSMPGCRTMILEASRMMVEQCKVADFRIIYVGLPPSDKDRKMPRDVEHAIQKLKSEARLFEADRADFGILFGHLDVFVVHGGLGTTVEALRIGKPVAVTGPLALDQRWWGKVVHDKNIGPPPAHIDKFHEVCVDFINNALDPSDPQGWQRSARQTSWGAVDDDGVSTNARCIRDMLEEGEIPALSSV
;
A
#
# COMPACT_ATOMS: atom_id res chain seq x y z
N MET A 1 40.76 17.82 7.74
CA MET A 1 39.93 16.80 7.03
C MET A 1 38.92 16.30 8.03
N SER A 2 37.63 16.38 7.69
CA SER A 2 36.55 15.87 8.52
C SER A 2 36.40 14.37 8.26
N LEU A 3 36.28 13.59 9.34
CA LEU A 3 36.25 12.13 9.28
C LEU A 3 34.90 11.62 9.77
N PHE A 4 34.32 10.65 9.06
CA PHE A 4 33.22 9.83 9.54
C PHE A 4 33.65 8.37 9.57
N THR A 5 33.35 7.67 10.65
CA THR A 5 33.66 6.25 10.84
C THR A 5 32.40 5.41 10.97
N LEU A 6 32.46 4.20 10.42
CA LEU A 6 31.37 3.23 10.45
C LEU A 6 31.93 1.83 10.71
N ASN A 7 31.45 1.19 11.77
CA ASN A 7 31.84 -0.17 12.11
C ASN A 7 30.92 -1.17 11.43
N ILE A 8 31.50 -2.06 10.62
CA ILE A 8 30.83 -3.24 10.09
C ILE A 8 31.07 -4.38 11.07
N VAL A 9 30.03 -4.74 11.82
CA VAL A 9 30.19 -5.64 12.97
C VAL A 9 30.14 -7.10 12.53
N LYS A 10 29.01 -7.52 11.98
CA LYS A 10 28.75 -8.91 11.57
C LYS A 10 27.56 -9.00 10.63
N ALA A 11 27.40 -10.15 9.98
CA ALA A 11 26.14 -10.55 9.35
C ALA A 11 25.69 -11.92 9.87
N ASN A 12 24.41 -12.23 9.73
CA ASN A 12 23.88 -13.57 10.00
C ASN A 12 23.16 -14.12 8.77
N ASN A 13 23.05 -15.44 8.65
CA ASN A 13 22.33 -16.13 7.58
C ASN A 13 22.74 -15.68 6.18
N VAL A 14 24.03 -15.43 5.97
CA VAL A 14 24.57 -15.13 4.64
C VAL A 14 24.46 -16.41 3.81
N PRO A 15 23.77 -16.41 2.65
CA PRO A 15 23.49 -17.64 1.91
C PRO A 15 24.74 -18.29 1.34
N ALA A 16 24.81 -19.63 1.40
CA ALA A 16 25.78 -20.39 0.63
C ALA A 16 25.55 -20.21 -0.87
N LYS A 17 26.62 -20.13 -1.66
CA LYS A 17 26.51 -20.13 -3.11
C LYS A 17 26.55 -21.54 -3.70
N ASP A 18 27.43 -22.40 -3.17
CA ASP A 18 27.60 -23.77 -3.65
C ASP A 18 27.04 -24.77 -2.62
N LEU A 19 26.47 -25.88 -3.09
CA LEU A 19 25.94 -26.96 -2.24
C LEU A 19 27.00 -27.61 -1.32
N VAL A 20 28.27 -27.28 -1.52
CA VAL A 20 29.43 -27.99 -0.97
C VAL A 20 30.31 -27.11 -0.07
N SER A 21 30.23 -25.77 -0.17
CA SER A 21 30.99 -24.86 0.69
C SER A 21 30.22 -23.57 1.05
N PRO A 22 30.32 -23.11 2.31
CA PRO A 22 29.95 -21.77 2.74
C PRO A 22 30.59 -20.64 1.89
N SER A 23 30.13 -19.41 2.12
CA SER A 23 30.60 -18.21 1.40
C SER A 23 31.81 -17.55 2.06
N ASP A 24 32.52 -16.73 1.29
CA ASP A 24 33.62 -15.88 1.74
C ASP A 24 33.19 -14.39 1.77
N PRO A 25 32.27 -13.99 2.67
CA PRO A 25 31.59 -12.71 2.55
C PRO A 25 32.46 -11.50 2.91
N PHE A 26 32.29 -10.42 2.15
CA PHE A 26 32.74 -9.07 2.49
C PHE A 26 31.65 -8.04 2.23
N VAL A 27 31.77 -6.86 2.84
CA VAL A 27 30.81 -5.76 2.70
C VAL A 27 31.46 -4.60 1.97
N THR A 28 30.77 -4.07 0.98
CA THR A 28 31.09 -2.79 0.34
C THR A 28 30.08 -1.74 0.80
N VAL A 29 30.58 -0.58 1.22
CA VAL A 29 29.77 0.57 1.62
C VAL A 29 30.04 1.73 0.67
N THR A 30 28.99 2.12 -0.07
CA THR A 30 29.02 3.26 -0.99
C THR A 30 28.19 4.40 -0.42
N VAL A 31 28.75 5.60 -0.37
CA VAL A 31 28.10 6.82 0.10
C VAL A 31 27.65 7.64 -1.11
N PHE A 32 26.37 7.98 -1.13
CA PHE A 32 25.78 8.89 -2.10
C PHE A 32 25.37 10.19 -1.41
N VAL A 33 25.80 11.33 -1.92
CA VAL A 33 25.37 12.66 -1.48
C VAL A 33 24.66 13.32 -2.65
N LYS A 34 23.38 13.70 -2.48
CA LYS A 34 22.56 14.26 -3.57
C LYS A 34 22.55 13.37 -4.82
N ALA A 35 22.49 12.05 -4.61
CA ALA A 35 22.53 11.00 -5.63
C ALA A 35 23.86 10.85 -6.40
N GLU A 36 24.92 11.57 -6.03
CA GLU A 36 26.26 11.38 -6.56
C GLU A 36 27.08 10.50 -5.63
N GLU A 37 27.79 9.51 -6.18
CA GLU A 37 28.72 8.68 -5.42
C GLU A 37 29.94 9.52 -5.01
N VAL A 38 30.22 9.58 -3.70
CA VAL A 38 31.34 10.37 -3.16
C VAL A 38 32.42 9.52 -2.50
N ALA A 39 32.10 8.29 -2.08
CA ALA A 39 33.06 7.38 -1.46
C ALA A 39 32.56 5.93 -1.54
N THR A 40 33.47 4.99 -1.77
CA THR A 40 33.23 3.56 -1.68
C THR A 40 34.38 2.90 -0.92
N VAL A 41 34.05 2.13 0.13
CA VAL A 41 35.03 1.44 0.99
C VAL A 41 34.52 0.03 1.28
N SER A 42 35.41 -0.96 1.29
CA SER A 42 35.05 -2.36 1.56
C SER A 42 35.79 -2.90 2.79
N THR A 43 35.17 -3.87 3.47
CA THR A 43 35.82 -4.69 4.48
C THR A 43 36.74 -5.74 3.84
N SER A 44 37.53 -6.42 4.66
CA SER A 44 38.12 -7.70 4.29
C SER A 44 37.02 -8.78 4.15
N HIS A 45 37.33 -9.89 3.48
CA HIS A 45 36.45 -11.06 3.47
C HIS A 45 36.73 -11.94 4.70
N VAL A 46 35.73 -12.75 5.07
CA VAL A 46 35.86 -13.78 6.11
C VAL A 46 35.63 -15.12 5.43
N ASP A 47 36.57 -16.04 5.57
CA ASP A 47 36.52 -17.33 4.88
C ASP A 47 35.41 -18.24 5.44
N ASP A 48 34.76 -18.98 4.54
CA ASP A 48 33.96 -20.18 4.82
C ASP A 48 32.90 -20.03 5.94
N THR A 49 32.01 -19.03 5.83
CA THR A 49 31.02 -18.74 6.88
C THR A 49 29.67 -18.17 6.41
N HIS A 50 28.60 -18.56 7.13
CA HIS A 50 27.25 -17.97 7.02
C HIS A 50 26.98 -16.86 8.04
N THR A 51 27.89 -16.66 8.99
CA THR A 51 27.76 -15.70 10.08
C THR A 51 29.08 -14.94 10.29
N PRO A 52 29.53 -14.17 9.28
CA PRO A 52 30.81 -13.46 9.35
C PRO A 52 30.81 -12.40 10.45
N GLU A 53 31.93 -12.28 11.17
CA GLU A 53 32.22 -11.17 12.07
C GLU A 53 33.44 -10.41 11.54
N TRP A 54 33.23 -9.21 10.99
CA TRP A 54 34.32 -8.36 10.50
C TRP A 54 34.91 -7.51 11.63
N ARG A 55 34.05 -6.83 12.39
CA ARG A 55 34.45 -5.83 13.41
C ARG A 55 35.44 -4.81 12.86
N GLU A 56 35.24 -4.41 11.60
CA GLU A 56 36.11 -3.50 10.87
C GLU A 56 35.54 -2.08 10.87
N GLU A 57 36.39 -1.09 11.18
CA GLU A 57 36.05 0.33 11.12
C GLU A 57 36.38 0.91 9.74
N LEU A 58 35.36 1.26 8.98
CA LEU A 58 35.50 1.93 7.69
C LEU A 58 35.57 3.45 7.88
N LYS A 59 36.48 4.09 7.15
CA LYS A 59 36.81 5.52 7.27
C LYS A 59 36.43 6.28 6.01
N PHE A 60 35.65 7.35 6.17
CA PHE A 60 35.21 8.21 5.09
C PHE A 60 35.71 9.64 5.31
N GLN A 61 36.50 10.15 4.35
CA GLN A 61 37.09 11.49 4.41
C GLN A 61 36.12 12.56 3.88
N ASP A 62 36.40 13.81 4.23
CA ASP A 62 35.68 15.03 3.79
C ASP A 62 34.16 15.01 4.07
N ALA A 63 33.77 14.31 5.13
CA ALA A 63 32.37 14.08 5.48
C ALA A 63 31.62 15.35 5.93
N SER A 64 32.31 16.41 6.37
CA SER A 64 31.65 17.65 6.82
C SER A 64 30.85 18.36 5.74
N GLY A 65 31.14 18.10 4.46
CA GLY A 65 30.39 18.66 3.33
C GLY A 65 29.09 17.91 3.02
N TRP A 66 28.82 16.79 3.69
CA TRP A 66 27.66 15.95 3.39
C TRP A 66 26.39 16.52 4.03
N ASP A 67 25.34 16.59 3.22
CA ASP A 67 24.00 16.96 3.66
C ASP A 67 23.30 15.73 4.26
N LEU A 68 23.08 15.73 5.57
CA LEU A 68 22.47 14.61 6.30
C LEU A 68 21.13 14.13 5.72
N ASP A 69 20.34 15.02 5.11
CA ASP A 69 19.05 14.70 4.51
C ASP A 69 19.15 14.18 3.08
N ALA A 70 20.21 14.57 2.37
CA ALA A 70 20.49 14.13 1.00
C ALA A 70 21.56 13.04 0.91
N THR A 71 22.03 12.51 2.04
CA THR A 71 23.05 11.46 2.09
C THR A 71 22.47 10.10 2.43
N THR A 72 22.80 9.10 1.60
CA THR A 72 22.43 7.69 1.79
C THR A 72 23.66 6.81 1.72
N LEU A 73 23.72 5.82 2.61
CA LEU A 73 24.74 4.78 2.60
C LEU A 73 24.12 3.51 2.06
N LYS A 74 24.72 2.97 1.01
CA LYS A 74 24.39 1.69 0.42
C LYS A 74 25.36 0.64 0.93
N PHE A 75 24.84 -0.45 1.44
CA PHE A 75 25.61 -1.61 1.89
C PHE A 75 25.35 -2.76 0.93
N GLU A 76 26.40 -3.38 0.44
CA GLU A 76 26.32 -4.55 -0.43
C GLU A 76 27.18 -5.67 0.16
N ILE A 77 26.60 -6.87 0.26
CA ILE A 77 27.34 -8.08 0.63
C ILE A 77 27.70 -8.81 -0.65
N TYR A 78 28.95 -9.25 -0.74
CA TYR A 78 29.49 -10.04 -1.84
C TYR A 78 30.17 -11.28 -1.30
N ASP A 79 30.16 -12.34 -2.09
CA ASP A 79 30.94 -13.56 -1.90
C ASP A 79 32.25 -13.44 -2.69
N TYR A 80 33.38 -13.35 -1.95
CA TYR A 80 34.69 -13.13 -2.55
C TYR A 80 35.08 -14.28 -3.47
N ASN A 81 35.67 -13.94 -4.63
CA ASN A 81 36.19 -14.94 -5.55
C ASN A 81 37.56 -14.48 -6.05
N LYS A 82 38.56 -15.37 -5.97
CA LYS A 82 39.96 -15.03 -6.29
C LYS A 82 40.23 -14.85 -7.79
N PHE A 83 39.49 -15.58 -8.64
CA PHE A 83 39.78 -15.69 -10.08
C PHE A 83 38.69 -15.13 -11.00
N ILE A 84 37.51 -14.81 -10.45
CA ILE A 84 36.37 -14.23 -11.17
C ILE A 84 35.78 -13.09 -10.34
N ALA A 85 34.90 -12.30 -10.94
CA ALA A 85 34.20 -11.24 -10.20
C ALA A 85 33.45 -11.84 -9.00
N SER A 86 33.61 -11.21 -7.83
CA SER A 86 32.89 -11.56 -6.60
C SER A 86 31.38 -11.57 -6.85
N HIS A 87 30.69 -12.55 -6.25
CA HIS A 87 29.27 -12.73 -6.51
C HIS A 87 28.46 -11.82 -5.60
N TYR A 88 27.54 -11.07 -6.19
CA TYR A 88 26.60 -10.25 -5.44
C TYR A 88 25.62 -11.13 -4.65
N ILE A 89 25.51 -10.90 -3.34
CA ILE A 89 24.56 -11.58 -2.46
C ILE A 89 23.31 -10.71 -2.27
N GLY A 90 23.48 -9.46 -1.85
CA GLY A 90 22.37 -8.58 -1.54
C GLY A 90 22.80 -7.18 -1.14
N GLU A 91 21.83 -6.28 -1.06
CA GLU A 91 22.05 -4.88 -0.70
C GLU A 91 20.98 -4.33 0.24
N THR A 92 21.29 -3.21 0.87
CA THR A 92 20.34 -2.41 1.64
C THR A 92 20.81 -0.97 1.70
N THR A 93 19.89 -0.03 1.86
CA THR A 93 20.21 1.41 1.87
C THR A 93 19.61 2.08 3.09
N VAL A 94 20.40 2.96 3.72
CA VAL A 94 20.00 3.72 4.91
C VAL A 94 20.38 5.18 4.74
N SER A 95 19.48 6.12 5.09
CA SER A 95 19.86 7.53 5.14
C SER A 95 20.82 7.78 6.29
N LEU A 96 21.80 8.67 6.08
CA LEU A 96 22.78 9.00 7.10
C LEU A 96 22.11 9.51 8.38
N ARG A 97 21.04 10.31 8.27
CA ARG A 97 20.26 10.75 9.42
C ARG A 97 19.67 9.58 10.23
N ASP A 98 19.16 8.53 9.58
CA ASP A 98 18.62 7.37 10.27
C ASP A 98 19.72 6.52 10.93
N LEU A 99 20.88 6.43 10.28
CA LEU A 99 22.07 5.76 10.82
C LEU A 99 22.55 6.44 12.10
N LEU A 100 22.64 7.78 12.11
CA LEU A 100 23.10 8.57 13.26
C LEU A 100 22.12 8.61 14.43
N LYS A 101 20.85 8.19 14.27
CA LYS A 101 19.87 8.18 15.37
C LYS A 101 20.13 7.09 16.40
N HIS A 102 20.77 5.99 16.01
CA HIS A 102 20.94 4.83 16.85
C HIS A 102 22.43 4.43 16.91
N PRO A 103 22.91 3.95 18.07
CA PRO A 103 24.30 3.51 18.19
C PRO A 103 24.59 2.31 17.29
N SER A 104 23.58 1.45 17.10
CA SER A 104 23.64 0.27 16.25
C SER A 104 22.37 0.07 15.45
N LEU A 105 22.52 -0.50 14.25
CA LEU A 105 21.42 -0.90 13.37
C LEU A 105 21.59 -2.34 12.91
N SER A 106 20.46 -3.02 12.73
CA SER A 106 20.37 -4.31 12.05
C SER A 106 19.58 -4.07 10.76
N LEU A 107 20.25 -4.27 9.63
CA LEU A 107 19.77 -3.94 8.29
C LEU A 107 19.39 -5.22 7.57
N LEU A 108 18.14 -5.31 7.10
CA LEU A 108 17.70 -6.44 6.28
C LEU A 108 18.39 -6.32 4.92
N MET A 109 19.04 -7.40 4.49
CA MET A 109 19.60 -7.49 3.14
C MET A 109 18.50 -7.92 2.16
N GLU A 110 18.40 -7.22 1.05
CA GLU A 110 17.41 -7.43 -0.02
C GLU A 110 18.13 -7.72 -1.33
N ASN A 111 17.52 -8.51 -2.21
CA ASN A 111 18.09 -8.84 -3.51
C ASN A 111 17.41 -8.02 -4.61
N LYS A 112 18.07 -6.96 -5.08
CA LYS A 112 17.53 -6.10 -6.15
C LYS A 112 17.22 -6.85 -7.45
N ARG A 113 17.89 -8.00 -7.71
CA ARG A 113 17.68 -8.81 -8.92
C ARG A 113 16.36 -9.59 -8.85
N PHE A 114 15.81 -9.78 -7.66
CA PHE A 114 14.56 -10.49 -7.41
C PHE A 114 13.59 -9.58 -6.67
N ASN A 115 13.19 -8.47 -7.31
CA ASN A 115 12.17 -7.55 -6.78
C ASN A 115 12.41 -7.04 -5.35
N PHE A 116 13.68 -6.94 -4.93
CA PHE A 116 14.07 -6.59 -3.55
C PHE A 116 13.55 -7.58 -2.49
N ASP A 117 13.26 -8.82 -2.89
CA ASP A 117 12.92 -9.88 -1.95
C ASP A 117 14.05 -10.05 -0.92
N PRO A 118 13.72 -10.42 0.32
CA PRO A 118 14.73 -10.55 1.36
C PRO A 118 15.73 -11.64 0.98
N VAL A 119 17.00 -11.41 1.29
CA VAL A 119 18.03 -12.44 1.15
C VAL A 119 17.81 -13.49 2.23
N VAL A 120 17.54 -14.72 1.81
CA VAL A 120 17.35 -15.88 2.69
C VAL A 120 18.20 -17.02 2.13
N ASP A 121 18.83 -17.79 3.02
CA ASP A 121 19.53 -19.01 2.64
C ASP A 121 18.51 -20.14 2.42
N ASN A 122 18.44 -20.61 1.18
CA ASN A 122 17.55 -21.69 0.76
C ASN A 122 17.96 -23.06 1.32
N ASN A 123 19.24 -23.26 1.64
CA ASN A 123 19.78 -24.51 2.17
C ASN A 123 19.76 -24.53 3.71
N HIS A 124 19.82 -23.36 4.34
CA HIS A 124 19.76 -23.18 5.79
C HIS A 124 18.81 -22.04 6.20
N PRO A 125 17.48 -22.27 6.18
CA PRO A 125 16.50 -21.19 6.35
C PRO A 125 16.39 -20.62 7.78
N ASN A 126 17.47 -20.53 8.56
CA ASN A 126 17.51 -20.05 9.96
C ASN A 126 17.06 -18.59 10.17
N GLY A 127 16.75 -17.88 9.09
CA GLY A 127 16.21 -16.53 9.10
C GLY A 127 16.68 -15.75 7.87
N PRO A 128 16.24 -14.51 7.70
CA PRO A 128 16.79 -13.65 6.66
C PRO A 128 18.21 -13.21 7.02
N CYS A 129 18.95 -12.76 6.01
CA CYS A 129 20.26 -12.16 6.16
C CYS A 129 20.13 -10.73 6.72
N TYR A 130 20.70 -10.49 7.90
CA TYR A 130 20.85 -9.14 8.46
C TYR A 130 22.33 -8.76 8.55
N LEU A 131 22.63 -7.52 8.18
CA LEU A 131 23.89 -6.86 8.44
C LEU A 131 23.79 -6.00 9.71
N PHE A 132 24.76 -6.11 10.61
CA PHE A 132 24.84 -5.34 11.85
C PHE A 132 25.93 -4.28 11.73
N VAL A 133 25.56 -3.02 11.90
CA VAL A 133 26.45 -1.86 11.76
C VAL A 133 26.34 -0.93 12.94
N GLU A 134 27.43 -0.25 13.27
CA GLU A 134 27.53 0.68 14.39
C GLU A 134 28.20 1.98 13.94
N VAL A 135 27.66 3.11 14.37
CA VAL A 135 28.30 4.42 14.12
C VAL A 135 29.62 4.45 14.91
N GLY A 136 30.74 4.72 14.23
CA GLY A 136 32.05 4.77 14.86
C GLY A 136 32.25 6.00 15.75
N SER A 137 33.43 6.10 16.36
CA SER A 137 33.74 7.19 17.31
C SER A 137 33.95 8.53 16.64
N GLU A 138 34.41 8.55 15.39
CA GLU A 138 34.72 9.77 14.63
C GLU A 138 33.53 10.20 13.77
N ARG A 139 33.16 11.48 13.90
CA ARG A 139 32.14 12.15 13.08
C ARG A 139 32.41 13.65 12.96
N PRO A 140 31.94 14.31 11.89
CA PRO A 140 32.00 15.76 11.77
C PRO A 140 31.32 16.49 12.95
N ALA A 141 31.90 17.62 13.35
CA ALA A 141 31.34 18.48 14.37
C ALA A 141 29.94 18.98 13.97
N GLY A 142 28.99 18.98 14.90
CA GLY A 142 27.60 19.38 14.67
C GLY A 142 26.67 18.26 14.17
N TRP A 143 27.21 17.09 13.81
CA TRP A 143 26.36 15.92 13.53
C TRP A 143 25.71 15.40 14.81
N PRO A 144 24.45 14.92 14.72
CA PRO A 144 23.75 14.39 15.88
C PRO A 144 24.51 13.21 16.47
N SER A 145 24.54 13.16 17.80
CA SER A 145 25.09 12.01 18.51
C SER A 145 24.05 10.89 18.52
N PRO A 146 24.46 9.62 18.31
CA PRO A 146 23.59 8.48 18.51
C PRO A 146 22.97 8.54 19.90
N SER A 147 21.65 8.54 19.94
CA SER A 147 20.93 8.49 21.21
C SER A 147 20.73 7.03 21.59
N PRO A 148 20.97 6.64 22.86
CA PRO A 148 20.60 5.32 23.34
C PRO A 148 19.13 5.06 23.02
N ARG A 149 18.80 3.81 22.68
CA ARG A 149 17.38 3.45 22.53
C ARG A 149 16.70 3.61 23.89
N THR A 150 15.57 4.31 23.90
CA THR A 150 14.70 4.37 25.06
C THR A 150 14.06 3.00 25.28
N ASN A 151 14.11 2.49 26.51
CA ASN A 151 13.43 1.26 26.93
C ASN A 151 11.98 1.58 27.32
N ASP A 152 11.26 2.23 26.42
CA ASP A 152 9.85 2.56 26.66
C ASP A 152 9.03 1.26 26.65
N THR A 153 8.23 1.06 27.70
CA THR A 153 7.26 -0.03 27.80
C THR A 153 5.86 0.53 27.59
N TYR A 154 5.10 -0.07 26.68
CA TYR A 154 3.74 0.34 26.37
C TYR A 154 2.73 -0.69 26.88
N GLU A 155 1.49 -0.29 27.13
CA GLU A 155 0.45 -1.20 27.62
C GLU A 155 0.23 -2.39 26.65
N ARG A 156 0.17 -2.10 25.35
CA ARG A 156 -0.01 -3.09 24.29
C ARG A 156 1.00 -2.88 23.18
N HIS A 157 1.33 -3.99 22.51
CA HIS A 157 2.13 -3.99 21.29
C HIS A 157 1.37 -4.68 20.17
N ILE A 158 0.99 -3.93 19.14
CA ILE A 158 0.30 -4.42 17.96
C ILE A 158 1.32 -4.57 16.82
N PHE A 159 1.38 -5.75 16.21
CA PHE A 159 2.27 -6.02 15.08
C PHE A 159 1.44 -6.12 13.80
N MET A 160 1.53 -5.11 12.93
CA MET A 160 0.80 -5.01 11.68
C MET A 160 1.65 -5.48 10.50
N VAL A 161 1.07 -6.27 9.61
CA VAL A 161 1.71 -6.72 8.37
C VAL A 161 0.90 -6.27 7.18
N THR A 162 1.50 -5.41 6.33
CA THR A 162 0.88 -4.93 5.09
C THR A 162 1.93 -4.73 4.00
N ARG A 163 1.60 -5.09 2.75
CA ARG A 163 2.39 -4.88 1.54
C ARG A 163 1.42 -4.52 0.42
N GLY A 164 1.88 -3.70 -0.51
CA GLY A 164 1.08 -3.31 -1.65
C GLY A 164 1.29 -1.87 -2.07
N THR A 165 0.29 -1.35 -2.76
CA THR A 165 0.22 0.04 -3.16
C THR A 165 -0.13 0.94 -1.98
N ARG A 166 -0.21 2.25 -2.22
CA ARG A 166 -0.65 3.22 -1.20
C ARG A 166 -2.00 2.85 -0.59
N GLY A 167 -2.92 2.25 -1.36
CA GLY A 167 -4.24 1.83 -0.89
C GLY A 167 -4.16 0.73 0.19
N ASP A 168 -3.12 -0.10 0.16
CA ASP A 168 -2.92 -1.21 1.09
C ASP A 168 -2.20 -0.77 2.37
N VAL A 169 -1.32 0.23 2.27
CA VAL A 169 -0.49 0.69 3.41
C VAL A 169 -1.12 1.86 4.17
N GLN A 170 -1.74 2.81 3.48
CA GLN A 170 -2.27 4.02 4.10
C GLN A 170 -3.32 3.76 5.20
N PRO A 171 -4.29 2.84 5.04
CA PRO A 171 -5.25 2.51 6.10
C PRO A 171 -4.59 1.95 7.37
N PHE A 172 -3.54 1.14 7.23
CA PHE A 172 -2.79 0.61 8.38
C PHE A 172 -2.05 1.72 9.12
N VAL A 173 -1.45 2.68 8.40
CA VAL A 173 -0.82 3.85 9.02
C VAL A 173 -1.84 4.69 9.78
N ALA A 174 -3.01 4.92 9.21
CA ALA A 174 -4.09 5.64 9.87
C ALA A 174 -4.52 4.94 11.17
N LEU A 175 -4.74 3.62 11.13
CA LEU A 175 -5.10 2.82 12.30
C LEU A 175 -3.99 2.79 13.36
N ALA A 176 -2.73 2.64 12.93
CA ALA A 176 -1.58 2.63 13.83
C ALA A 176 -1.43 3.96 14.58
N ARG A 177 -1.60 5.09 13.89
CA ARG A 177 -1.66 6.43 14.51
C ARG A 177 -2.77 6.49 15.55
N GLY A 178 -3.98 6.03 15.19
CA GLY A 178 -5.14 6.02 16.08
C GLY A 178 -4.88 5.28 17.38
N MET A 179 -4.40 4.04 17.30
CA MET A 179 -4.11 3.24 18.50
C MET A 179 -2.96 3.80 19.32
N ALA A 180 -1.90 4.30 18.67
CA ALA A 180 -0.77 4.90 19.37
C ALA A 180 -1.17 6.20 20.08
N GLU A 181 -1.92 7.08 19.42
CA GLU A 181 -2.29 8.38 19.98
C GLU A 181 -3.46 8.30 20.97
N GLU A 182 -4.48 7.47 20.71
CA GLU A 182 -5.67 7.37 21.56
C GLU A 182 -5.41 6.51 22.81
N PHE A 183 -4.65 5.42 22.68
CA PHE A 183 -4.44 4.45 23.75
C PHE A 183 -3.00 4.39 24.26
N GLY A 184 -2.05 5.12 23.66
CA GLY A 184 -0.65 5.09 24.10
C GLY A 184 0.03 3.75 23.80
N TRP A 185 -0.40 3.04 22.77
CA TRP A 185 0.15 1.72 22.43
C TRP A 185 1.40 1.80 21.56
N LEU A 186 2.19 0.72 21.57
CA LEU A 186 3.20 0.47 20.57
C LEU A 186 2.56 -0.21 19.35
N VAL A 187 2.77 0.35 18.18
CA VAL A 187 2.36 -0.28 16.92
C VAL A 187 3.57 -0.43 16.02
N THR A 188 3.91 -1.67 15.65
CA THR A 188 4.96 -1.96 14.69
C THR A 188 4.32 -2.25 13.34
N ILE A 189 4.64 -1.47 12.31
CA ILE A 189 4.22 -1.73 10.92
C ILE A 189 5.36 -2.42 10.19
N CYS A 190 5.13 -3.66 9.76
CA CYS A 190 6.02 -4.42 8.89
C CYS A 190 5.56 -4.29 7.44
N SER A 191 6.38 -3.63 6.61
CA SER A 191 6.08 -3.34 5.20
C SER A 191 7.35 -3.18 4.36
N GLU A 192 7.19 -2.89 3.07
CA GLU A 192 8.28 -2.75 2.11
C GLU A 192 9.15 -1.52 2.41
N LEU A 193 10.47 -1.61 2.21
CA LEU A 193 11.41 -0.54 2.54
C LEU A 193 11.08 0.83 1.91
N PRO A 194 10.54 0.93 0.68
CA PRO A 194 10.09 2.20 0.09
C PRO A 194 9.07 2.96 0.96
N TRP A 195 8.26 2.27 1.77
CA TRP A 195 7.27 2.91 2.64
C TRP A 195 7.86 3.52 3.91
N LYS A 196 9.08 3.14 4.30
CA LYS A 196 9.71 3.54 5.58
C LYS A 196 9.67 5.05 5.83
N SER A 197 10.16 5.83 4.87
CA SER A 197 10.26 7.28 5.01
C SER A 197 8.87 7.93 5.10
N TRP A 198 7.92 7.44 4.31
CA TRP A 198 6.56 7.94 4.31
C TRP A 198 5.83 7.60 5.60
N ILE A 199 5.91 6.35 6.08
CA ILE A 199 5.32 5.92 7.35
C ILE A 199 5.87 6.78 8.50
N LYS A 200 7.20 6.91 8.61
CA LYS A 200 7.83 7.75 9.65
C LYS A 200 7.35 9.20 9.58
N ALA A 201 7.29 9.80 8.39
CA ALA A 201 6.81 11.17 8.22
C ALA A 201 5.32 11.31 8.56
N LYS A 202 4.53 10.26 8.34
CA LYS A 202 3.12 10.18 8.71
C LYS A 202 2.89 9.70 10.13
N THR A 203 3.90 9.53 10.98
CA THR A 203 3.68 9.16 12.39
C THR A 203 4.62 9.90 13.34
N CYS A 204 5.35 10.90 12.85
CA CYS A 204 6.34 11.63 13.64
C CYS A 204 5.72 12.53 14.72
N ASP A 205 4.44 12.86 14.58
CA ASP A 205 3.64 13.67 15.51
C ASP A 205 2.93 12.86 16.60
N VAL A 206 3.03 11.52 16.56
CA VAL A 206 2.49 10.64 17.61
C VAL A 206 3.26 10.89 18.91
N SER A 207 2.52 11.21 19.98
CA SER A 207 3.08 11.71 21.23
C SER A 207 2.81 10.79 22.43
N ARG A 208 1.68 10.09 22.45
CA ARG A 208 1.25 9.25 23.58
C ARG A 208 1.76 7.81 23.50
N GLY A 209 1.87 7.29 22.28
CA GLY A 209 2.36 5.93 21.99
C GLY A 209 3.55 5.98 21.06
N LYS A 210 3.73 4.92 20.27
CA LYS A 210 4.82 4.87 19.27
C LYS A 210 4.43 4.05 18.07
N VAL A 211 4.80 4.53 16.88
CA VAL A 211 4.75 3.73 15.65
C VAL A 211 6.18 3.41 15.20
N GLU A 212 6.52 2.13 15.15
CA GLU A 212 7.80 1.63 14.63
C GLU A 212 7.63 1.01 13.24
N PHE A 213 8.67 1.06 12.42
CA PHE A 213 8.71 0.44 11.09
C PHE A 213 9.73 -0.70 11.09
N LEU A 214 9.37 -1.84 10.50
CA LEU A 214 10.29 -2.93 10.17
C LEU A 214 10.15 -3.34 8.69
N PRO A 215 11.25 -3.64 7.98
CA PRO A 215 11.18 -4.03 6.59
C PRO A 215 10.70 -5.48 6.43
N SER A 216 9.83 -5.73 5.44
CA SER A 216 9.39 -7.07 5.04
C SER A 216 10.23 -7.67 3.92
N GLY A 217 11.01 -6.86 3.21
CA GLY A 217 11.50 -7.17 1.87
C GLY A 217 10.40 -7.06 0.80
N GLY A 218 10.84 -7.04 -0.45
CA GLY A 218 10.04 -6.94 -1.65
C GLY A 218 9.65 -5.50 -2.05
N ASN A 219 9.23 -5.32 -3.30
CA ASN A 219 8.78 -4.03 -3.82
C ASN A 219 7.57 -4.18 -4.77
N THR A 220 6.36 -3.93 -4.26
CA THR A 220 5.13 -4.14 -5.03
C THR A 220 4.96 -3.11 -6.13
N GLU A 221 5.47 -1.89 -5.95
CA GLU A 221 5.36 -0.83 -6.94
C GLU A 221 6.09 -1.20 -8.25
N ILE A 222 7.28 -1.80 -8.15
CA ILE A 222 8.04 -2.29 -9.32
C ILE A 222 7.24 -3.37 -10.06
N THR A 223 6.71 -4.35 -9.33
CA THR A 223 5.94 -5.46 -9.91
C THR A 223 4.68 -4.96 -10.61
N THR A 224 3.93 -4.07 -9.96
CA THR A 224 2.70 -3.47 -10.47
C THR A 224 2.95 -2.60 -11.70
N ASN A 225 4.08 -1.89 -11.76
CA ASN A 225 4.46 -1.04 -12.89
C ASN A 225 5.13 -1.80 -14.05
N SER A 226 5.44 -3.08 -13.87
CA SER A 226 6.01 -3.94 -14.92
C SER A 226 5.05 -4.12 -16.11
N LYS A 227 5.59 -4.44 -17.29
CA LYS A 227 4.77 -4.70 -18.50
C LYS A 227 3.72 -5.80 -18.26
N ILE A 228 4.11 -6.87 -17.57
CA ILE A 228 3.24 -8.01 -17.27
C ILE A 228 2.18 -7.60 -16.24
N GLY A 229 2.56 -6.90 -15.16
CA GLY A 229 1.62 -6.40 -14.16
C GLY A 229 0.57 -5.45 -14.75
N GLN A 230 0.98 -4.55 -15.63
CA GLN A 230 0.08 -3.64 -16.34
C GLN A 230 -0.83 -4.36 -17.33
N MET A 231 -0.32 -5.35 -18.07
CA MET A 231 -1.13 -6.22 -18.93
C MET A 231 -2.18 -6.98 -18.12
N ALA A 232 -1.83 -7.48 -16.94
CA ALA A 232 -2.74 -8.18 -16.05
C ALA A 232 -3.88 -7.27 -15.56
N LEU A 233 -3.55 -6.09 -15.05
CA LEU A 233 -4.52 -5.12 -14.52
C LEU A 233 -5.46 -4.55 -15.59
N SER A 234 -4.98 -4.47 -16.84
CA SER A 234 -5.78 -4.02 -17.98
C SER A 234 -6.49 -5.15 -18.73
N SER A 235 -6.30 -6.41 -18.32
CA SER A 235 -6.93 -7.56 -18.96
C SER A 235 -8.45 -7.49 -18.79
N LYS A 236 -9.18 -7.82 -19.86
CA LYS A 236 -10.64 -7.96 -19.83
C LYS A 236 -11.11 -9.34 -19.37
N PHE A 237 -10.17 -10.25 -19.09
CA PHE A 237 -10.45 -11.62 -18.71
C PHE A 237 -10.17 -11.84 -17.22
N ASP A 238 -11.22 -12.23 -16.48
CA ASP A 238 -11.18 -12.41 -15.03
C ASP A 238 -10.18 -13.49 -14.60
N THR A 239 -10.07 -14.55 -15.40
CA THR A 239 -9.09 -15.63 -15.17
C THR A 239 -7.66 -15.13 -15.18
N VAL A 240 -7.33 -14.17 -16.06
CA VAL A 240 -5.98 -13.58 -16.14
C VAL A 240 -5.73 -12.66 -14.95
N GLN A 241 -6.71 -11.83 -14.56
CA GLN A 241 -6.59 -10.98 -13.38
C GLN A 241 -6.38 -11.82 -12.12
N MET A 242 -7.16 -12.89 -11.94
CA MET A 242 -7.09 -13.77 -10.78
C MET A 242 -5.82 -14.63 -10.73
N LEU A 243 -5.36 -15.15 -11.88
CA LEU A 243 -4.09 -15.88 -11.98
C LEU A 243 -2.93 -15.00 -11.50
N MET A 244 -2.91 -13.75 -11.95
CA MET A 244 -1.85 -12.79 -11.62
C MET A 244 -1.90 -12.31 -10.17
N MET A 245 -3.10 -12.20 -9.58
CA MET A 245 -3.25 -12.01 -8.14
C MET A 245 -2.68 -13.21 -7.36
N GLY A 246 -3.00 -14.43 -7.79
CA GLY A 246 -2.45 -15.64 -7.17
C GLY A 246 -0.92 -15.64 -7.18
N PHE A 247 -0.30 -15.30 -8.31
CA PHE A 247 1.17 -15.15 -8.40
C PHE A 247 1.72 -14.02 -7.54
N SER A 248 1.00 -12.90 -7.44
CA SER A 248 1.43 -11.76 -6.62
C SER A 248 1.37 -12.09 -5.13
N GLU A 249 0.34 -12.82 -4.67
CA GLU A 249 0.27 -13.32 -3.30
C GLU A 249 1.31 -14.40 -3.03
N ALA A 250 1.59 -15.29 -4.00
CA ALA A 250 2.69 -16.26 -3.92
C ALA A 250 4.04 -15.55 -3.72
N ALA A 251 4.30 -14.46 -4.45
CA ALA A 251 5.53 -13.67 -4.31
C ALA A 251 5.66 -13.05 -2.90
N PHE A 252 4.56 -12.76 -2.20
CA PHE A 252 4.62 -12.26 -0.83
C PHE A 252 5.12 -13.29 0.19
N PHE A 253 5.09 -14.60 -0.13
CA PHE A 253 5.67 -15.62 0.74
C PHE A 253 7.18 -15.51 0.88
N ALA A 254 7.89 -14.91 -0.08
CA ALA A 254 9.31 -14.61 0.07
C ALA A 254 9.60 -13.77 1.33
N SER A 255 8.64 -12.92 1.74
CA SER A 255 8.74 -12.13 2.97
C SER A 255 8.41 -12.88 4.26
N CYS A 256 7.86 -14.09 4.20
CA CYS A 256 7.33 -14.79 5.37
C CYS A 256 8.42 -14.99 6.44
N THR A 257 9.56 -15.57 6.05
CA THR A 257 10.71 -15.79 6.95
C THR A 257 11.17 -14.49 7.62
N THR A 258 11.23 -13.40 6.84
CA THR A 258 11.62 -12.07 7.33
C THR A 258 10.62 -11.46 8.30
N ILE A 259 9.33 -11.54 7.98
CA ILE A 259 8.26 -10.99 8.82
C ILE A 259 8.24 -11.74 10.15
N VAL A 260 8.33 -13.08 10.14
CA VAL A 260 8.36 -13.88 11.37
C VAL A 260 9.62 -13.58 12.20
N ALA A 261 10.79 -13.49 11.58
CA ALA A 261 12.03 -13.14 12.27
C ALA A 261 11.96 -11.74 12.90
N SER A 262 11.41 -10.78 12.17
CA SER A 262 11.20 -9.41 12.64
C SER A 262 10.22 -9.37 13.81
N ALA A 263 9.12 -10.10 13.71
CA ALA A 263 8.11 -10.17 14.76
C ALA A 263 8.66 -10.88 16.02
N ARG A 264 9.45 -11.94 15.88
CA ARG A 264 10.16 -12.59 17.01
C ARG A 264 11.11 -11.64 17.70
N ARG A 265 11.89 -10.85 16.95
CA ARG A 265 12.78 -9.83 17.51
C ARG A 265 12.00 -8.75 18.26
N ALA A 266 10.85 -8.35 17.72
CA ALA A 266 9.98 -7.36 18.36
C ALA A 266 9.32 -7.93 19.64
N GLN A 267 8.89 -9.19 19.63
CA GLN A 267 8.35 -9.94 20.78
C GLN A 267 9.33 -9.99 21.96
N VAL A 268 10.62 -10.18 21.69
CA VAL A 268 11.67 -10.21 22.73
C VAL A 268 11.78 -8.87 23.45
N ARG A 269 11.58 -7.75 22.74
CA ARG A 269 11.58 -6.41 23.36
C ARG A 269 10.30 -6.16 24.16
N GLN A 270 9.15 -6.48 23.58
CA GLN A 270 7.86 -6.34 24.24
C GLN A 270 6.88 -7.38 23.66
N PRO A 271 6.15 -8.13 24.50
CA PRO A 271 5.19 -9.13 24.02
C PRO A 271 4.14 -8.53 23.07
N ILE A 272 4.01 -9.11 21.88
CA ILE A 272 2.98 -8.73 20.90
C ILE A 272 1.62 -9.22 21.41
N SER A 273 0.71 -8.27 21.58
CA SER A 273 -0.67 -8.51 22.02
C SER A 273 -1.58 -8.95 20.88
N LEU A 274 -1.27 -8.55 19.64
CA LEU A 274 -2.06 -8.86 18.46
C LEU A 274 -1.21 -8.78 17.19
N VAL A 275 -1.35 -9.77 16.31
CA VAL A 275 -0.86 -9.69 14.93
C VAL A 275 -2.01 -9.30 14.00
N MET A 276 -1.88 -8.16 13.32
CA MET A 276 -2.86 -7.70 12.34
C MET A 276 -2.31 -7.87 10.92
N TYR A 277 -3.17 -8.25 9.97
CA TYR A 277 -2.74 -8.48 8.58
C TYR A 277 -3.76 -8.01 7.55
N GLY A 278 -3.28 -7.58 6.38
CA GLY A 278 -4.11 -7.25 5.22
C GLY A 278 -4.52 -8.49 4.43
N PHE A 279 -5.48 -8.34 3.51
CA PHE A 279 -6.03 -9.46 2.74
C PHE A 279 -5.00 -10.18 1.85
N THR A 280 -3.99 -9.45 1.36
CA THR A 280 -2.87 -9.97 0.55
C THR A 280 -1.83 -10.75 1.37
N LEU A 281 -1.79 -10.56 2.69
CA LEU A 281 -0.82 -11.17 3.61
C LEU A 281 -1.48 -12.07 4.63
N CYS A 282 -2.72 -12.47 4.38
CA CYS A 282 -3.52 -13.38 5.18
C CYS A 282 -2.73 -14.61 5.68
N GLN A 283 -2.10 -15.35 4.77
CA GLN A 283 -1.34 -16.56 5.13
C GLN A 283 -0.08 -16.24 5.94
N VAL A 284 0.64 -15.17 5.58
CA VAL A 284 1.84 -14.73 6.28
C VAL A 284 1.52 -14.21 7.70
N GLY A 285 0.42 -13.47 7.85
CA GLY A 285 -0.05 -12.96 9.14
C GLY A 285 -0.43 -14.08 10.09
N ILE A 286 -1.19 -15.07 9.62
CA ILE A 286 -1.53 -16.28 10.40
C ILE A 286 -0.28 -17.08 10.76
N ALA A 287 0.63 -17.30 9.82
CA ALA A 287 1.91 -17.97 10.08
C ALA A 287 2.71 -17.25 11.18
N THR A 288 2.79 -15.92 11.10
CA THR A 288 3.45 -15.08 12.09
C THR A 288 2.79 -15.21 13.46
N ALA A 289 1.47 -15.09 13.54
CA ALA A 289 0.72 -15.23 14.78
C ALA A 289 0.92 -16.61 15.43
N ARG A 290 0.92 -17.70 14.63
CA ARG A 290 1.23 -19.07 15.10
C ARG A 290 2.65 -19.18 15.66
N CYS A 291 3.64 -18.66 14.94
CA CYS A 291 5.04 -18.71 15.39
C CYS A 291 5.28 -17.93 16.69
N LEU A 292 4.47 -16.90 16.95
CA LEU A 292 4.54 -16.09 18.17
C LEU A 292 3.62 -16.57 19.29
N ARG A 293 2.68 -17.49 19.00
CA ARG A 293 1.54 -17.81 19.87
C ARG A 293 0.76 -16.55 20.28
N ALA A 294 0.62 -15.63 19.32
CA ALA A 294 -0.10 -14.38 19.51
C ALA A 294 -1.53 -14.50 18.95
N PRO A 295 -2.49 -13.73 19.50
CA PRO A 295 -3.78 -13.50 18.86
C PRO A 295 -3.61 -12.85 17.48
N SER A 296 -4.58 -13.01 16.59
CA SER A 296 -4.56 -12.35 15.27
C SER A 296 -5.90 -11.78 14.82
N CYS A 297 -5.87 -10.74 14.00
CA CYS A 297 -7.06 -10.12 13.42
C CYS A 297 -6.80 -9.68 11.98
N GLY A 298 -7.71 -10.01 11.07
CA GLY A 298 -7.63 -9.52 9.69
C GLY A 298 -8.16 -8.10 9.59
N PHE A 299 -7.40 -7.18 9.00
CA PHE A 299 -7.88 -5.84 8.63
C PHE A 299 -8.17 -5.83 7.12
N ILE A 300 -9.44 -6.07 6.77
CA ILE A 300 -9.85 -6.47 5.43
C ILE A 300 -10.47 -5.28 4.70
N LEU A 301 -9.66 -4.65 3.85
CA LEU A 301 -10.06 -3.51 3.02
C LEU A 301 -10.96 -3.91 1.85
N GLN A 302 -10.98 -5.18 1.47
CA GLN A 302 -11.78 -5.67 0.34
C GLN A 302 -12.65 -6.82 0.81
N PRO A 303 -13.90 -6.58 1.27
CA PRO A 303 -14.76 -7.63 1.80
C PRO A 303 -15.07 -8.70 0.74
N THR A 304 -14.98 -8.35 -0.54
CA THR A 304 -15.14 -9.24 -1.70
C THR A 304 -14.17 -10.41 -1.72
N CYS A 305 -13.05 -10.35 -1.00
CA CYS A 305 -12.12 -11.47 -0.90
C CYS A 305 -12.61 -12.57 0.07
N ILE A 306 -13.57 -12.27 0.95
CA ILE A 306 -14.12 -13.20 1.93
C ILE A 306 -15.11 -14.13 1.20
N PRO A 307 -14.84 -15.45 1.13
CA PRO A 307 -15.76 -16.40 0.52
C PRO A 307 -17.09 -16.41 1.24
N SER A 308 -18.17 -16.60 0.49
CA SER A 308 -19.52 -16.81 1.01
C SER A 308 -20.28 -17.78 0.12
N GLN A 309 -21.17 -18.57 0.72
CA GLN A 309 -22.16 -19.40 0.00
C GLN A 309 -23.51 -18.72 -0.16
N ASP A 310 -23.65 -17.47 0.29
CA ASP A 310 -24.87 -16.67 0.14
C ASP A 310 -25.10 -16.34 -1.34
N SER A 311 -26.27 -16.69 -1.87
CA SER A 311 -26.61 -16.47 -3.27
C SER A 311 -26.68 -15.00 -3.66
N ASP A 312 -26.90 -14.10 -2.69
CA ASP A 312 -26.94 -12.66 -2.92
C ASP A 312 -25.54 -12.02 -2.87
N TRP A 313 -24.49 -12.80 -2.56
CA TRP A 313 -23.11 -12.32 -2.52
C TRP A 313 -22.44 -12.44 -3.90
N HIS A 314 -22.21 -11.29 -4.54
CA HIS A 314 -21.61 -11.20 -5.87
C HIS A 314 -20.31 -10.37 -5.87
N PRO A 315 -19.19 -10.92 -5.37
CA PRO A 315 -17.95 -10.18 -5.14
C PRO A 315 -17.19 -9.80 -6.43
N VAL A 316 -17.37 -10.54 -7.53
CA VAL A 316 -16.75 -10.28 -8.84
C VAL A 316 -17.78 -10.56 -9.94
N GLN A 317 -18.08 -9.57 -10.79
CA GLN A 317 -19.08 -9.68 -11.88
C GLN A 317 -18.43 -9.75 -13.26
N GLN A 318 -19.05 -10.44 -14.24
CA GLN A 318 -18.54 -10.59 -15.62
C GLN A 318 -18.29 -9.25 -16.33
N LEU A 319 -17.18 -9.13 -17.08
CA LEU A 319 -16.92 -7.98 -17.98
C LEU A 319 -17.68 -8.06 -19.32
N THR A 320 -17.89 -9.27 -19.87
CA THR A 320 -18.65 -9.52 -21.11
C THR A 320 -19.04 -11.00 -21.23
N GLY A 321 -20.15 -11.29 -21.93
CA GLY A 321 -20.91 -12.55 -21.91
C GLY A 321 -20.27 -13.81 -22.51
N SER A 322 -19.10 -14.23 -22.04
CA SER A 322 -18.62 -15.61 -22.24
C SER A 322 -18.04 -16.16 -20.94
N ARG A 323 -18.70 -17.20 -20.41
CA ARG A 323 -18.33 -18.09 -19.30
C ARG A 323 -17.57 -17.43 -18.13
N PHE A 324 -18.34 -16.86 -17.19
CA PHE A 324 -17.91 -16.74 -15.80
C PHE A 324 -17.35 -18.08 -15.34
N THR A 325 -16.11 -18.06 -14.86
CA THR A 325 -15.63 -19.06 -13.92
C THR A 325 -16.20 -18.63 -12.58
N ASP A 326 -17.04 -19.47 -11.98
CA ASP A 326 -17.66 -19.14 -10.70
C ASP A 326 -16.62 -18.80 -9.62
N PHE A 327 -17.06 -18.12 -8.55
CA PHE A 327 -16.17 -17.73 -7.43
C PHE A 327 -15.38 -18.93 -6.90
N LYS A 328 -15.99 -20.12 -6.92
CA LYS A 328 -15.37 -21.39 -6.58
C LYS A 328 -14.20 -21.71 -7.51
N THR A 329 -14.38 -21.63 -8.83
CA THR A 329 -13.34 -21.91 -9.82
C THR A 329 -12.20 -20.89 -9.77
N LEU A 330 -12.51 -19.60 -9.58
CA LEU A 330 -11.49 -18.56 -9.40
C LEU A 330 -10.70 -18.77 -8.10
N THR A 331 -11.38 -19.17 -7.02
CA THR A 331 -10.74 -19.56 -5.75
C THR A 331 -9.88 -20.80 -5.93
N GLU A 332 -10.34 -21.82 -6.65
CA GLU A 332 -9.57 -23.04 -6.91
C GLU A 332 -8.34 -22.77 -7.79
N ILE A 333 -8.43 -21.91 -8.81
CA ILE A 333 -7.28 -21.49 -9.62
C ILE A 333 -6.28 -20.74 -8.74
N LYS A 334 -6.76 -19.76 -7.96
CA LYS A 334 -5.92 -18.99 -7.05
C LYS A 334 -5.22 -19.89 -6.03
N GLN A 335 -5.97 -20.77 -5.37
CA GLN A 335 -5.44 -21.76 -4.44
C GLN A 335 -4.42 -22.67 -5.12
N LYS A 336 -4.69 -23.18 -6.32
CA LYS A 336 -3.72 -23.98 -7.07
C LYS A 336 -2.44 -23.21 -7.35
N VAL A 337 -2.52 -21.94 -7.75
CA VAL A 337 -1.33 -21.10 -7.99
C VAL A 337 -0.57 -20.84 -6.69
N GLU A 338 -1.28 -20.48 -5.62
CA GLU A 338 -0.72 -20.36 -4.28
C GLU A 338 -0.08 -21.67 -3.79
N LEU A 339 -0.58 -22.83 -4.22
CA LEU A 339 -0.07 -24.16 -3.87
C LEU A 339 1.08 -24.62 -4.81
N VAL A 340 1.13 -24.14 -6.04
CA VAL A 340 2.16 -24.50 -7.05
C VAL A 340 3.53 -23.91 -6.68
N ASP A 341 3.55 -22.75 -6.01
CA ASP A 341 4.77 -22.19 -5.41
C ASP A 341 4.94 -22.52 -3.92
N LYS A 342 4.10 -23.40 -3.35
CA LYS A 342 4.28 -23.89 -1.97
C LYS A 342 5.37 -24.96 -1.87
N VAL A 343 6.59 -24.49 -2.09
CA VAL A 343 7.66 -24.70 -1.11
C VAL A 343 8.43 -23.38 -1.00
N PRO A 344 7.95 -22.37 -0.24
CA PRO A 344 8.90 -21.43 0.30
C PRO A 344 9.75 -22.22 1.30
N ASN A 345 11.07 -22.19 1.11
CA ASN A 345 12.11 -22.54 2.08
C ASN A 345 11.92 -21.77 3.39
N THR A 346 10.82 -22.00 4.09
CA THR A 346 10.59 -21.49 5.43
C THR A 346 10.96 -22.61 6.36
N SER A 347 12.02 -22.41 7.13
CA SER A 347 12.38 -23.19 8.33
C SER A 347 11.26 -23.27 9.38
N LEU A 348 10.09 -22.70 9.10
CA LEU A 348 9.02 -22.48 10.05
C LEU A 348 8.18 -23.73 10.32
N ASP A 349 8.42 -24.82 9.58
CA ASP A 349 7.70 -26.10 9.69
C ASP A 349 6.17 -25.91 9.72
N LEU A 350 5.68 -25.01 8.86
CA LEU A 350 4.25 -24.70 8.78
C LEU A 350 3.64 -25.41 7.58
N GLN A 351 2.68 -26.30 7.85
CA GLN A 351 1.90 -26.95 6.80
C GLN A 351 1.05 -25.91 6.05
N PRO A 352 1.02 -25.97 4.71
CA PRO A 352 0.03 -25.25 3.91
C PRO A 352 -1.39 -25.46 4.45
N VAL A 353 -2.10 -24.37 4.72
CA VAL A 353 -3.53 -24.43 5.05
C VAL A 353 -4.34 -23.78 3.95
N GLU A 354 -5.53 -24.32 3.69
CA GLU A 354 -6.57 -23.59 2.94
C GLU A 354 -7.04 -22.41 3.80
N PHE A 355 -6.48 -21.24 3.56
CA PHE A 355 -6.59 -20.07 4.44
C PHE A 355 -8.02 -19.76 4.87
N TRP A 356 -8.95 -19.63 3.91
CA TRP A 356 -10.33 -19.24 4.21
C TRP A 356 -11.08 -20.30 5.01
N ASN A 357 -10.83 -21.59 4.74
CA ASN A 357 -11.38 -22.69 5.52
C ASN A 357 -10.80 -22.69 6.94
N TYR A 358 -9.49 -22.42 7.07
CA TYR A 358 -8.81 -22.31 8.37
C TYR A 358 -9.39 -21.20 9.24
N ILE A 359 -9.55 -19.98 8.71
CA ILE A 359 -10.05 -18.85 9.50
C ILE A 359 -11.55 -18.97 9.78
N ARG A 360 -12.35 -19.51 8.84
CA ARG A 360 -13.79 -19.73 9.02
C ARG A 360 -14.05 -20.77 10.10
N ALA A 361 -13.33 -21.89 10.08
CA ALA A 361 -13.46 -22.94 11.10
C ALA A 361 -13.15 -22.43 12.52
N ARG A 362 -12.28 -21.42 12.63
CA ARG A 362 -11.90 -20.77 13.90
C ARG A 362 -12.71 -19.53 14.23
N LYS A 363 -13.62 -19.10 13.34
CA LYS A 363 -14.31 -17.81 13.44
C LYS A 363 -13.33 -16.67 13.75
N GLN A 364 -12.21 -16.60 13.01
CA GLN A 364 -11.16 -15.60 13.25
C GLN A 364 -11.75 -14.18 13.21
N PRO A 365 -11.37 -13.27 14.13
CA PRO A 365 -11.81 -11.88 14.05
C PRO A 365 -11.34 -11.20 12.76
N LEU A 366 -12.27 -10.51 12.08
CA LEU A 366 -12.00 -9.69 10.91
C LEU A 366 -12.62 -8.31 11.12
N LEU A 367 -11.84 -7.25 10.98
CA LEU A 367 -12.32 -5.87 10.94
C LEU A 367 -12.36 -5.39 9.48
N ILE A 368 -13.56 -5.01 9.03
CA ILE A 368 -13.81 -4.39 7.73
C ILE A 368 -14.06 -2.90 7.99
N PRO A 369 -13.15 -1.99 7.60
CA PRO A 369 -13.31 -0.55 7.80
C PRO A 369 -14.31 0.04 6.79
N MET A 370 -15.57 -0.36 6.92
CA MET A 370 -16.69 0.06 6.07
C MET A 370 -17.96 0.06 6.89
N ASN A 371 -18.87 0.98 6.59
CA ASN A 371 -20.18 1.01 7.23
C ASN A 371 -20.97 -0.26 6.89
N ALA A 372 -21.72 -0.79 7.87
CA ALA A 372 -22.60 -1.94 7.67
C ALA A 372 -23.66 -1.72 6.57
N SER A 373 -24.03 -0.48 6.28
CA SER A 373 -24.98 -0.13 5.22
C SER A 373 -24.43 -0.24 3.80
N THR A 374 -23.10 -0.38 3.63
CA THR A 374 -22.44 -0.42 2.32
C THR A 374 -22.86 -1.64 1.51
N PHE A 375 -22.99 -2.80 2.16
CA PHE A 375 -23.42 -4.03 1.50
C PHE A 375 -24.32 -4.85 2.41
N LYS A 376 -25.16 -5.69 1.82
CA LYS A 376 -25.92 -6.69 2.58
C LYS A 376 -24.93 -7.70 3.14
N ARG A 377 -24.81 -7.75 4.47
CA ARG A 377 -23.97 -8.74 5.14
C ARG A 377 -24.41 -10.16 4.73
N PRO A 378 -23.50 -11.00 4.19
CA PRO A 378 -23.83 -12.38 3.88
C PRO A 378 -24.27 -13.15 5.14
N SER A 379 -25.28 -14.00 4.97
CA SER A 379 -25.90 -14.78 6.06
C SER A 379 -24.94 -15.78 6.71
N ASP A 380 -23.88 -16.18 6.00
CA ASP A 380 -22.86 -17.12 6.46
C ASP A 380 -21.59 -16.46 7.03
N PHE A 381 -21.57 -15.13 7.15
CA PHE A 381 -20.50 -14.40 7.86
C PHE A 381 -20.66 -14.57 9.37
N TRP A 382 -19.62 -15.09 10.06
CA TRP A 382 -19.65 -15.28 11.50
C TRP A 382 -19.59 -13.95 12.27
N ASP A 383 -20.17 -13.94 13.46
CA ASP A 383 -20.29 -12.82 14.41
C ASP A 383 -19.04 -11.95 14.56
N LYS A 384 -17.85 -12.55 14.59
CA LYS A 384 -16.56 -11.83 14.72
C LYS A 384 -16.04 -11.13 13.45
N ILE A 385 -16.84 -11.09 12.39
CA ILE A 385 -16.61 -10.18 11.26
C ILE A 385 -17.30 -8.86 11.56
N ILE A 386 -16.54 -7.84 11.96
CA ILE A 386 -17.04 -6.54 12.36
C ILE A 386 -16.87 -5.53 11.23
N THR A 387 -17.93 -4.80 10.91
CA THR A 387 -17.92 -3.62 10.04
C THR A 387 -17.91 -2.37 10.90
N SER A 388 -17.00 -1.44 10.64
CA SER A 388 -16.82 -0.20 11.42
C SER A 388 -17.09 1.06 10.57
N SER A 389 -16.23 2.07 10.66
CA SER A 389 -16.24 3.25 9.78
C SER A 389 -15.15 3.12 8.71
N PHE A 390 -15.36 3.76 7.56
CA PHE A 390 -14.27 3.97 6.60
C PHE A 390 -13.13 4.76 7.22
N ILE A 391 -11.90 4.37 6.89
CA ILE A 391 -10.68 4.92 7.50
C ILE A 391 -9.88 5.75 6.50
N PHE A 392 -9.47 6.94 6.92
CA PHE A 392 -8.69 7.87 6.11
C PHE A 392 -7.48 8.38 6.88
N LEU A 393 -6.36 8.54 6.18
CA LEU A 393 -5.19 9.20 6.74
C LEU A 393 -5.29 10.70 6.45
N ARG A 394 -5.79 11.46 7.43
CA ARG A 394 -5.80 12.93 7.38
C ARG A 394 -4.59 13.51 8.13
N PRO A 395 -4.14 14.72 7.81
CA PRO A 395 -3.24 15.47 8.67
C PRO A 395 -3.84 15.66 10.07
N PRO A 396 -3.03 15.78 11.13
CA PRO A 396 -3.54 16.06 12.47
C PRO A 396 -4.38 17.34 12.51
N LYS A 397 -5.50 17.31 13.25
CA LYS A 397 -6.42 18.47 13.38
C LYS A 397 -5.65 19.68 13.93
N GLY A 398 -5.74 20.81 13.23
CA GLY A 398 -5.02 22.05 13.59
C GLY A 398 -3.61 22.18 13.00
N SER A 399 -3.14 21.18 12.25
CA SER A 399 -1.90 21.32 11.47
C SER A 399 -2.11 22.33 10.34
N VAL A 400 -1.28 23.37 10.29
CA VAL A 400 -1.12 24.22 9.10
C VAL A 400 -0.32 23.44 8.06
N THR A 401 -0.80 22.28 7.64
CA THR A 401 -0.35 21.74 6.36
C THR A 401 -0.94 22.65 5.30
N ASN A 402 -0.11 23.15 4.38
CA ASN A 402 -0.55 23.84 3.16
C ASN A 402 -1.32 22.88 2.24
N SER A 403 -2.39 22.25 2.73
CA SER A 403 -3.39 21.62 1.89
C SER A 403 -4.10 22.75 1.17
N SER A 404 -3.63 22.99 -0.04
CA SER A 404 -4.13 23.99 -0.98
C SER A 404 -4.32 23.29 -2.31
N LEU A 405 -5.32 23.70 -3.07
CA LEU A 405 -5.50 23.23 -4.44
C LEU A 405 -4.38 23.74 -5.37
N GLY A 406 -3.57 24.69 -4.91
CA GLY A 406 -2.65 25.45 -5.76
C GLY A 406 -3.39 26.56 -6.52
N PRO A 407 -2.68 27.61 -6.96
CA PRO A 407 -3.32 28.81 -7.50
C PRO A 407 -4.10 28.56 -8.79
N GLU A 408 -3.65 27.66 -9.66
CA GLU A 408 -4.30 27.39 -10.94
C GLU A 408 -5.62 26.63 -10.77
N LEU A 409 -5.62 25.55 -10.00
CA LEU A 409 -6.81 24.75 -9.74
C LEU A 409 -7.81 25.52 -8.86
N ASP A 410 -7.33 26.25 -7.85
CA ASP A 410 -8.22 27.13 -7.08
C ASP A 410 -8.84 28.20 -7.98
N GLY A 411 -8.04 28.85 -8.84
CA GLY A 411 -8.56 29.82 -9.82
C GLY A 411 -9.64 29.25 -10.74
N PHE A 412 -9.47 28.01 -11.21
CA PHE A 412 -10.48 27.31 -12.00
C PHE A 412 -11.78 27.07 -11.21
N VAL A 413 -11.66 26.60 -9.96
CA VAL A 413 -12.80 26.37 -9.06
C VAL A 413 -13.52 27.69 -8.72
N GLN A 414 -12.78 28.75 -8.39
CA GLN A 414 -13.38 30.06 -8.08
C GLN A 414 -14.08 30.65 -9.29
N LYS A 415 -13.51 30.51 -10.49
CA LYS A 415 -14.16 30.95 -11.73
C LYS A 415 -15.45 30.17 -12.00
N ALA A 416 -15.44 28.84 -11.84
CA ALA A 416 -16.66 28.03 -11.96
C ALA A 416 -17.76 28.49 -10.99
N LYS A 417 -17.40 28.77 -9.73
CA LYS A 417 -18.33 29.31 -8.72
C LYS A 417 -18.86 30.69 -9.11
N ALA A 418 -17.99 31.61 -9.55
CA ALA A 418 -18.38 32.96 -9.97
C ALA A 418 -19.36 32.94 -11.14
N ASP A 419 -19.17 32.00 -12.07
CA ASP A 419 -20.02 31.84 -13.25
C ASP A 419 -21.26 30.97 -12.96
N SER A 420 -21.47 30.52 -11.71
CA SER A 420 -22.53 29.58 -11.31
C SER A 420 -22.53 28.27 -12.13
N ALA A 421 -21.36 27.86 -12.62
CA ALA A 421 -21.18 26.64 -13.39
C ALA A 421 -21.17 25.41 -12.46
N LYS A 422 -21.70 24.30 -12.98
CA LYS A 422 -21.60 22.97 -12.37
C LYS A 422 -20.22 22.39 -12.57
N LEU A 423 -19.67 21.80 -11.52
CA LEU A 423 -18.30 21.31 -11.52
C LEU A 423 -18.26 19.80 -11.32
N GLY A 424 -17.61 19.09 -12.23
CA GLY A 424 -17.39 17.65 -12.13
C GLY A 424 -15.92 17.28 -12.08
N ILE A 425 -15.64 16.06 -11.66
CA ILE A 425 -14.31 15.46 -11.75
C ILE A 425 -14.37 14.13 -12.50
N ILE A 426 -13.31 13.83 -13.24
CA ILE A 426 -12.97 12.48 -13.65
C ILE A 426 -11.58 12.12 -13.14
N THR A 427 -11.47 11.05 -12.35
CA THR A 427 -10.19 10.57 -11.83
C THR A 427 -10.03 9.06 -11.95
N VAL A 428 -8.95 8.69 -12.63
CA VAL A 428 -8.51 7.30 -12.79
C VAL A 428 -7.26 6.98 -11.95
N SER A 429 -6.93 7.85 -10.99
CA SER A 429 -5.74 7.72 -10.14
C SER A 429 -4.47 7.43 -10.97
N SER A 430 -3.56 6.59 -10.48
CA SER A 430 -2.29 6.28 -11.15
C SER A 430 -2.40 5.21 -12.26
N MET A 431 -3.56 5.05 -12.90
CA MET A 431 -3.75 4.07 -13.97
C MET A 431 -3.20 4.58 -15.31
N PRO A 432 -2.19 3.93 -15.91
CA PRO A 432 -1.60 4.38 -17.16
C PRO A 432 -2.47 4.04 -18.38
N GLY A 433 -2.25 4.77 -19.49
CA GLY A 433 -2.82 4.42 -20.80
C GLY A 433 -4.26 4.85 -21.04
N CYS A 434 -4.90 5.53 -20.08
CA CYS A 434 -6.31 5.90 -20.14
C CYS A 434 -6.56 7.36 -20.54
N ARG A 435 -5.52 8.22 -20.60
CA ARG A 435 -5.68 9.68 -20.68
C ARG A 435 -6.55 10.13 -21.85
N THR A 436 -6.31 9.60 -23.04
CA THR A 436 -7.04 9.97 -24.26
C THR A 436 -8.53 9.67 -24.16
N MET A 437 -8.92 8.49 -23.68
CA MET A 437 -10.32 8.11 -23.51
C MET A 437 -11.02 8.97 -22.46
N ILE A 438 -10.31 9.31 -21.38
CA ILE A 438 -10.83 10.15 -20.31
C ILE A 438 -11.07 11.58 -20.80
N LEU A 439 -10.13 12.14 -21.57
CA LEU A 439 -10.29 13.47 -22.15
C LEU A 439 -11.39 13.51 -23.20
N GLU A 440 -11.52 12.47 -24.02
CA GLU A 440 -12.61 12.37 -24.99
C GLU A 440 -13.98 12.33 -24.29
N ALA A 441 -14.14 11.51 -23.24
CA ALA A 441 -15.35 11.50 -22.44
C ALA A 441 -15.60 12.85 -21.73
N SER A 442 -14.55 13.49 -21.23
CA SER A 442 -14.62 14.83 -20.61
C SER A 442 -15.14 15.88 -21.59
N ARG A 443 -14.61 15.88 -22.82
CA ARG A 443 -15.07 16.74 -23.91
C ARG A 443 -16.55 16.51 -24.19
N MET A 444 -16.95 15.25 -24.36
CA MET A 444 -18.35 14.89 -24.65
C MET A 444 -19.29 15.39 -23.55
N MET A 445 -18.94 15.19 -22.28
CA MET A 445 -19.74 15.65 -21.15
C MET A 445 -19.85 17.18 -21.11
N VAL A 446 -18.75 17.90 -21.33
CA VAL A 446 -18.72 19.38 -21.32
C VAL A 446 -19.50 19.97 -22.50
N GLU A 447 -19.35 19.42 -23.71
CA GLU A 447 -20.00 19.95 -24.91
C GLU A 447 -21.48 19.55 -25.02
N GLN A 448 -21.88 18.43 -24.43
CA GLN A 448 -23.23 17.85 -24.61
C GLN A 448 -24.08 17.83 -23.33
N CYS A 449 -23.62 18.45 -22.24
CA CYS A 449 -24.47 18.74 -21.09
C CYS A 449 -25.51 19.82 -21.47
N LYS A 450 -26.79 19.47 -21.40
CA LYS A 450 -27.92 20.33 -21.81
C LYS A 450 -28.59 21.05 -20.65
N VAL A 451 -28.28 20.66 -19.42
CA VAL A 451 -29.02 21.06 -18.21
C VAL A 451 -28.29 22.11 -17.37
N ALA A 452 -27.01 22.38 -17.63
CA ALA A 452 -26.20 23.37 -16.92
C ALA A 452 -24.95 23.78 -17.71
N ASP A 453 -24.37 24.96 -17.42
CA ASP A 453 -22.96 25.22 -17.75
C ASP A 453 -22.10 24.26 -16.94
N PHE A 454 -21.46 23.31 -17.62
CA PHE A 454 -20.69 22.24 -17.00
C PHE A 454 -19.20 22.38 -17.30
N ARG A 455 -18.39 22.25 -16.25
CA ARG A 455 -16.93 22.27 -16.29
C ARG A 455 -16.39 21.03 -15.62
N ILE A 456 -15.26 20.54 -16.11
CA ILE A 456 -14.70 19.28 -15.62
C ILE A 456 -13.22 19.40 -15.28
N ILE A 457 -12.83 18.70 -14.22
CA ILE A 457 -11.44 18.53 -13.81
C ILE A 457 -11.05 17.09 -14.07
N TYR A 458 -10.00 16.87 -14.86
CA TYR A 458 -9.34 15.57 -14.97
C TYR A 458 -8.17 15.52 -14.00
N VAL A 459 -8.15 14.53 -13.10
CA VAL A 459 -7.01 14.24 -12.23
C VAL A 459 -6.48 12.84 -12.51
N GLY A 460 -5.26 12.75 -13.06
CA GLY A 460 -4.64 11.48 -13.46
C GLY A 460 -3.19 11.64 -13.89
N LEU A 461 -2.59 10.57 -14.41
CA LEU A 461 -1.19 10.61 -14.83
C LEU A 461 -0.96 11.59 -16.01
N PRO A 462 0.23 12.22 -16.07
CA PRO A 462 0.64 13.02 -17.22
C PRO A 462 0.75 12.15 -18.49
N PRO A 463 0.80 12.77 -19.69
CA PRO A 463 0.96 12.05 -20.94
C PRO A 463 2.13 11.06 -20.93
N SER A 464 1.90 9.86 -21.48
CA SER A 464 2.90 8.79 -21.55
C SER A 464 2.85 8.05 -22.90
N ASP A 465 3.95 7.37 -23.25
CA ASP A 465 4.01 6.52 -24.45
C ASP A 465 3.02 5.33 -24.42
N LYS A 466 2.43 5.05 -23.26
CA LYS A 466 1.42 4.01 -23.08
C LYS A 466 0.01 4.49 -23.46
N ASP A 467 -0.19 5.80 -23.59
CA ASP A 467 -1.49 6.36 -23.95
C ASP A 467 -1.84 6.10 -25.41
N ARG A 468 -3.13 5.87 -25.68
CA ARG A 468 -3.64 5.86 -27.05
C ARG A 468 -3.32 7.21 -27.69
N LYS A 469 -2.82 7.19 -28.92
CA LYS A 469 -2.58 8.42 -29.67
C LYS A 469 -3.88 9.22 -29.79
N MET A 470 -3.87 10.46 -29.32
CA MET A 470 -5.03 11.33 -29.38
C MET A 470 -5.24 11.83 -30.81
N PRO A 471 -6.46 11.70 -31.38
CA PRO A 471 -6.78 12.32 -32.67
C PRO A 471 -6.59 13.84 -32.62
N ARG A 472 -6.15 14.45 -33.73
CA ARG A 472 -5.81 15.89 -33.77
C ARG A 472 -7.01 16.80 -33.52
N ASP A 473 -8.17 16.40 -34.01
CA ASP A 473 -9.45 17.08 -33.81
C ASP A 473 -9.86 17.04 -32.32
N VAL A 474 -9.70 15.89 -31.66
CA VAL A 474 -9.92 15.76 -30.21
C VAL A 474 -8.93 16.63 -29.45
N GLU A 475 -7.65 16.57 -29.78
CA GLU A 475 -6.62 17.41 -29.14
C GLU A 475 -6.93 18.90 -29.26
N HIS A 476 -7.32 19.37 -30.45
CA HIS A 476 -7.71 20.76 -30.68
C HIS A 476 -8.92 21.16 -29.83
N ALA A 477 -9.95 20.30 -29.75
CA ALA A 477 -11.12 20.55 -28.93
C ALA A 477 -10.77 20.61 -27.43
N ILE A 478 -9.89 19.73 -26.93
CA ILE A 478 -9.42 19.79 -25.53
C ILE A 478 -8.68 21.10 -25.26
N GLN A 479 -7.78 21.53 -26.14
CA GLN A 479 -7.06 22.80 -25.96
C GLN A 479 -8.02 24.00 -25.97
N LYS A 480 -9.04 23.97 -26.83
CA LYS A 480 -10.09 24.99 -26.83
C LYS A 480 -10.83 25.02 -25.48
N LEU A 481 -11.31 23.88 -24.97
CA LEU A 481 -12.00 23.79 -23.68
C LEU A 481 -11.14 24.28 -22.50
N LYS A 482 -9.82 24.01 -22.54
CA LYS A 482 -8.89 24.56 -21.55
C LYS A 482 -8.79 26.08 -21.62
N SER A 483 -8.63 26.64 -22.82
CA SER A 483 -8.54 28.09 -23.01
C SER A 483 -9.82 28.83 -22.58
N GLU A 484 -10.97 28.17 -22.70
CA GLU A 484 -12.27 28.67 -22.25
C GLU A 484 -12.50 28.46 -20.73
N ALA A 485 -11.55 27.86 -20.01
CA ALA A 485 -11.68 27.44 -18.61
C ALA A 485 -12.90 26.53 -18.36
N ARG A 486 -13.16 25.58 -19.27
CA ARG A 486 -14.20 24.56 -19.16
C ARG A 486 -13.65 23.16 -18.86
N LEU A 487 -12.36 22.94 -19.09
CA LEU A 487 -11.63 21.72 -18.73
C LEU A 487 -10.31 22.07 -18.04
N PHE A 488 -10.02 21.43 -16.91
CA PHE A 488 -8.73 21.53 -16.22
C PHE A 488 -8.07 20.16 -16.11
N GLU A 489 -6.76 20.05 -16.36
CA GLU A 489 -6.00 18.81 -16.13
C GLU A 489 -5.02 19.02 -14.97
N ALA A 490 -4.98 18.09 -14.03
CA ALA A 490 -4.02 18.10 -12.93
C ALA A 490 -3.40 16.71 -12.75
N ASP A 491 -2.10 16.65 -12.44
CA ASP A 491 -1.45 15.38 -12.12
C ASP A 491 -1.88 14.84 -10.75
N ARG A 492 -2.14 15.76 -9.81
CA ARG A 492 -2.53 15.49 -8.42
C ARG A 492 -3.43 16.60 -7.90
N ALA A 493 -4.32 16.27 -6.99
CA ALA A 493 -5.13 17.23 -6.24
C ALA A 493 -5.39 16.70 -4.82
N ASP A 494 -5.59 17.62 -3.88
CA ASP A 494 -6.07 17.26 -2.54
C ASP A 494 -7.58 17.04 -2.58
N PHE A 495 -8.01 15.78 -2.66
CA PHE A 495 -9.43 15.42 -2.69
C PHE A 495 -10.18 15.79 -1.42
N GLY A 496 -9.50 15.89 -0.27
CA GLY A 496 -10.11 16.35 0.98
C GLY A 496 -10.62 17.78 0.91
N ILE A 497 -10.07 18.60 0.01
CA ILE A 497 -10.52 19.97 -0.26
C ILE A 497 -11.37 20.02 -1.53
N LEU A 498 -10.85 19.46 -2.62
CA LEU A 498 -11.45 19.59 -3.95
C LEU A 498 -12.88 19.06 -3.97
N PHE A 499 -13.13 17.90 -3.34
CA PHE A 499 -14.41 17.20 -3.46
C PHE A 499 -15.58 17.99 -2.87
N GLY A 500 -15.33 18.83 -1.86
CA GLY A 500 -16.34 19.72 -1.29
C GLY A 500 -16.84 20.82 -2.24
N HIS A 501 -16.20 20.99 -3.40
CA HIS A 501 -16.60 21.96 -4.43
C HIS A 501 -17.31 21.34 -5.64
N LEU A 502 -17.48 20.02 -5.67
CA LEU A 502 -17.97 19.30 -6.85
C LEU A 502 -19.46 18.95 -6.75
N ASP A 503 -20.10 18.87 -7.92
CA ASP A 503 -21.51 18.49 -8.08
C ASP A 503 -21.68 17.04 -8.57
N VAL A 504 -20.66 16.46 -9.21
CA VAL A 504 -20.72 15.12 -9.83
C VAL A 504 -19.34 14.49 -9.92
N PHE A 505 -19.28 13.17 -9.79
CA PHE A 505 -18.02 12.42 -9.71
C PHE A 505 -17.97 11.30 -10.74
N VAL A 506 -16.83 11.16 -11.42
CA VAL A 506 -16.47 9.98 -12.19
C VAL A 506 -15.16 9.42 -11.61
N VAL A 507 -15.22 8.21 -11.06
CA VAL A 507 -14.11 7.59 -10.33
C VAL A 507 -13.78 6.22 -10.90
N HIS A 508 -12.57 5.73 -10.65
CA HIS A 508 -12.18 4.39 -11.10
C HIS A 508 -12.76 3.21 -10.34
N GLY A 509 -13.38 3.45 -9.18
CA GLY A 509 -13.90 2.39 -8.32
C GLY A 509 -12.91 1.88 -7.27
N GLY A 510 -11.74 2.49 -7.09
CA GLY A 510 -10.90 2.18 -5.94
C GLY A 510 -11.56 2.64 -4.64
N LEU A 511 -11.47 1.82 -3.59
CA LEU A 511 -12.13 2.04 -2.30
C LEU A 511 -11.98 3.46 -1.75
N GLY A 512 -10.75 3.95 -1.64
CA GLY A 512 -10.48 5.25 -1.01
C GLY A 512 -11.18 6.41 -1.73
N THR A 513 -10.94 6.54 -3.04
CA THR A 513 -11.50 7.62 -3.85
C THR A 513 -13.02 7.51 -4.00
N THR A 514 -13.55 6.30 -4.15
CA THR A 514 -14.99 6.09 -4.32
C THR A 514 -15.74 6.48 -3.07
N VAL A 515 -15.27 6.07 -1.90
CA VAL A 515 -15.93 6.40 -0.63
C VAL A 515 -15.81 7.90 -0.32
N GLU A 516 -14.66 8.53 -0.59
CA GLU A 516 -14.54 9.99 -0.45
C GLU A 516 -15.58 10.73 -1.31
N ALA A 517 -15.81 10.29 -2.55
CA ALA A 517 -16.83 10.87 -3.42
C ALA A 517 -18.25 10.63 -2.88
N LEU A 518 -18.55 9.40 -2.45
CA LEU A 518 -19.87 9.03 -1.92
C LEU A 518 -20.26 9.83 -0.67
N ARG A 519 -19.30 10.15 0.20
CA ARG A 519 -19.52 10.96 1.41
C ARG A 519 -19.97 12.40 1.14
N ILE A 520 -19.71 12.93 -0.06
CA ILE A 520 -20.18 14.26 -0.44
C ILE A 520 -21.69 14.28 -0.71
N GLY A 521 -22.31 13.11 -0.94
CA GLY A 521 -23.75 13.01 -1.18
C GLY A 521 -24.18 13.53 -2.55
N LYS A 522 -23.37 13.24 -3.58
CA LYS A 522 -23.59 13.64 -4.98
C LYS A 522 -23.58 12.41 -5.90
N PRO A 523 -24.15 12.51 -7.11
CA PRO A 523 -24.11 11.42 -8.09
C PRO A 523 -22.68 11.01 -8.45
N VAL A 524 -22.47 9.70 -8.60
CA VAL A 524 -21.17 9.09 -8.88
C VAL A 524 -21.31 8.12 -10.06
N ALA A 525 -20.39 8.14 -11.01
CA ALA A 525 -20.21 7.06 -11.99
C ALA A 525 -18.86 6.37 -11.76
N VAL A 526 -18.81 5.07 -12.04
CA VAL A 526 -17.60 4.26 -11.92
C VAL A 526 -17.12 3.80 -13.28
N THR A 527 -15.88 4.14 -13.64
CA THR A 527 -15.25 3.78 -14.93
C THR A 527 -13.75 3.55 -14.83
N GLY A 528 -13.25 2.51 -15.50
CA GLY A 528 -11.84 2.15 -15.48
C GLY A 528 -11.62 0.82 -16.21
N PRO A 529 -10.50 0.13 -15.98
CA PRO A 529 -10.37 -1.28 -16.37
C PRO A 529 -11.37 -2.17 -15.61
N LEU A 530 -11.98 -1.63 -14.54
CA LEU A 530 -12.89 -2.33 -13.66
C LEU A 530 -12.21 -3.61 -13.15
N ALA A 531 -11.00 -3.49 -12.60
CA ALA A 531 -10.31 -4.62 -12.00
C ALA A 531 -10.74 -4.78 -10.53
N LEU A 532 -10.94 -6.02 -10.09
CA LEU A 532 -11.16 -6.36 -8.68
C LEU A 532 -12.32 -5.60 -8.02
N ASP A 533 -12.04 -4.86 -6.94
CA ASP A 533 -13.02 -4.10 -6.15
C ASP A 533 -13.67 -2.95 -6.93
N GLN A 534 -13.07 -2.50 -8.03
CA GLN A 534 -13.64 -1.44 -8.88
C GLN A 534 -15.02 -1.79 -9.41
N ARG A 535 -15.25 -3.05 -9.79
CA ARG A 535 -16.57 -3.53 -10.23
C ARG A 535 -17.58 -3.51 -9.11
N TRP A 536 -17.15 -3.99 -7.95
CA TRP A 536 -18.00 -4.08 -6.78
C TRP A 536 -18.44 -2.70 -6.32
N TRP A 537 -17.53 -1.72 -6.29
CA TRP A 537 -17.87 -0.33 -6.01
C TRP A 537 -18.81 0.28 -7.04
N GLY A 538 -18.60 -0.02 -8.33
CA GLY A 538 -19.54 0.34 -9.39
C GLY A 538 -20.95 -0.24 -9.18
N LYS A 539 -21.03 -1.52 -8.79
CA LYS A 539 -22.30 -2.14 -8.43
C LYS A 539 -22.93 -1.49 -7.21
N VAL A 540 -22.15 -1.18 -6.17
CA VAL A 540 -22.64 -0.49 -4.96
C VAL A 540 -23.27 0.85 -5.32
N VAL A 541 -22.61 1.63 -6.19
CA VAL A 541 -23.15 2.91 -6.70
C VAL A 541 -24.49 2.71 -7.41
N HIS A 542 -24.57 1.71 -8.29
CA HIS A 542 -25.79 1.40 -9.04
C HIS A 542 -26.92 0.87 -8.15
N ASP A 543 -26.65 -0.10 -7.28
CA ASP A 543 -27.64 -0.73 -6.40
C ASP A 543 -28.19 0.25 -5.35
N LYS A 544 -27.39 1.25 -4.95
CA LYS A 544 -27.82 2.36 -4.10
C LYS A 544 -28.53 3.47 -4.88
N ASN A 545 -28.69 3.32 -6.19
CA ASN A 545 -29.29 4.29 -7.10
C ASN A 545 -28.60 5.67 -7.02
N ILE A 546 -27.28 5.71 -6.93
CA ILE A 546 -26.48 6.96 -6.86
C ILE A 546 -25.88 7.31 -8.23
N GLY A 547 -25.93 6.37 -9.18
CA GLY A 547 -25.46 6.56 -10.53
C GLY A 547 -25.72 5.34 -11.42
N PRO A 548 -25.19 5.35 -12.65
CA PRO A 548 -25.41 4.31 -13.63
C PRO A 548 -24.65 3.01 -13.28
N PRO A 549 -24.96 1.89 -13.95
CA PRO A 549 -24.10 0.71 -13.93
C PRO A 549 -22.65 1.06 -14.28
N PRO A 550 -21.65 0.36 -13.71
CA PRO A 550 -20.25 0.62 -14.05
C PRO A 550 -19.98 0.32 -15.51
N ALA A 551 -19.18 1.19 -16.15
CA ALA A 551 -18.79 1.03 -17.53
C ALA A 551 -17.27 0.89 -17.63
N HIS A 552 -16.78 -0.09 -18.39
CA HIS A 552 -15.35 -0.19 -18.68
C HIS A 552 -14.91 1.08 -19.44
N ILE A 553 -13.67 1.54 -19.24
CA ILE A 553 -13.17 2.80 -19.79
C ILE A 553 -13.37 2.91 -21.31
N ASP A 554 -13.15 1.82 -22.04
CA ASP A 554 -13.41 1.73 -23.48
C ASP A 554 -14.84 2.07 -23.91
N LYS A 555 -15.82 1.82 -23.04
CA LYS A 555 -17.25 2.02 -23.30
C LYS A 555 -17.82 3.23 -22.56
N PHE A 556 -17.01 3.93 -21.77
CA PHE A 556 -17.52 5.06 -20.97
C PHE A 556 -18.04 6.20 -21.85
N HIS A 557 -17.45 6.39 -23.03
CA HIS A 557 -17.93 7.36 -24.02
C HIS A 557 -19.40 7.11 -24.42
N GLU A 558 -19.87 5.86 -24.42
CA GLU A 558 -21.25 5.47 -24.77
C GLU A 558 -22.27 5.92 -23.71
N VAL A 559 -21.84 6.15 -22.46
CA VAL A 559 -22.73 6.44 -21.32
C VAL A 559 -22.50 7.80 -20.66
N CYS A 560 -21.35 8.44 -20.89
CA CYS A 560 -20.93 9.64 -20.15
C CYS A 560 -21.87 10.84 -20.33
N VAL A 561 -22.44 11.02 -21.54
CA VAL A 561 -23.36 12.12 -21.85
C VAL A 561 -24.71 11.93 -21.16
N ASP A 562 -25.24 10.71 -21.18
CA ASP A 562 -26.48 10.40 -20.46
C ASP A 562 -26.29 10.50 -18.96
N PHE A 563 -25.15 10.04 -18.44
CA PHE A 563 -24.79 10.20 -17.04
C PHE A 563 -24.82 11.67 -16.61
N ILE A 564 -24.09 12.56 -17.31
CA ILE A 564 -24.00 13.97 -16.87
C ILE A 564 -25.35 14.69 -16.94
N ASN A 565 -26.13 14.44 -17.99
CA ASN A 565 -27.44 15.06 -18.14
C ASN A 565 -28.39 14.62 -17.02
N ASN A 566 -28.47 13.33 -16.70
CA ASN A 566 -29.32 12.83 -15.61
C ASN A 566 -28.79 13.21 -14.22
N ALA A 567 -27.47 13.22 -14.02
CA ALA A 567 -26.85 13.55 -12.74
C ALA A 567 -27.08 15.01 -12.32
N LEU A 568 -27.17 15.94 -13.28
CA LEU A 568 -27.35 17.37 -13.01
C LEU A 568 -28.77 17.88 -13.28
N ASP A 569 -29.68 17.05 -13.82
CA ASP A 569 -31.07 17.43 -14.07
C ASP A 569 -31.79 17.80 -12.76
N PRO A 570 -32.31 19.03 -12.60
CA PRO A 570 -33.02 19.44 -11.38
C PRO A 570 -34.27 18.61 -11.06
N SER A 571 -34.88 17.97 -12.05
CA SER A 571 -36.02 17.06 -11.86
C SER A 571 -35.63 15.70 -11.29
N ASP A 572 -34.33 15.36 -11.30
CA ASP A 572 -33.75 14.11 -10.79
C ASP A 572 -34.50 12.87 -11.32
N PRO A 573 -34.60 12.69 -12.66
CA PRO A 573 -35.47 11.68 -13.26
C PRO A 573 -35.07 10.24 -12.89
N GLN A 574 -33.79 10.02 -12.60
CA GLN A 574 -33.26 8.72 -12.13
C GLN A 574 -33.27 8.59 -10.60
N GLY A 575 -33.55 9.68 -9.86
CA GLY A 575 -33.48 9.70 -8.40
C GLY A 575 -32.05 9.65 -7.83
N TRP A 576 -31.02 9.84 -8.65
CA TRP A 576 -29.61 9.76 -8.25
C TRP A 576 -29.24 10.82 -7.23
N GLN A 577 -29.67 12.06 -7.42
CA GLN A 577 -29.34 13.15 -6.50
C GLN A 577 -30.05 12.98 -5.15
N ARG A 578 -31.29 12.49 -5.16
CA ARG A 578 -32.05 12.19 -3.94
C ARG A 578 -31.41 11.05 -3.16
N SER A 579 -31.10 9.94 -3.85
CA SER A 579 -30.50 8.76 -3.22
C SER A 579 -29.10 9.06 -2.69
N ALA A 580 -28.29 9.84 -3.40
CA ALA A 580 -26.98 10.28 -2.93
C ALA A 580 -27.07 11.10 -1.64
N ARG A 581 -28.06 12.00 -1.53
CA ARG A 581 -28.29 12.82 -0.32
C ARG A 581 -28.84 12.03 0.87
N GLN A 582 -29.64 11.00 0.61
CA GLN A 582 -30.30 10.20 1.64
C GLN A 582 -29.41 9.04 2.14
N THR A 583 -28.49 8.56 1.31
CA THR A 583 -27.59 7.45 1.69
C THR A 583 -26.44 7.99 2.52
N SER A 584 -26.35 7.56 3.78
CA SER A 584 -25.22 7.93 4.65
C SER A 584 -23.99 7.04 4.39
N TRP A 585 -22.85 7.69 4.18
CA TRP A 585 -21.53 7.07 4.01
C TRP A 585 -20.55 7.43 5.15
N GLY A 586 -21.09 7.95 6.25
CA GLY A 586 -20.32 8.56 7.35
C GLY A 586 -20.11 10.06 7.12
N ALA A 587 -19.69 10.77 8.17
CA ALA A 587 -19.45 12.20 8.10
C ALA A 587 -18.18 12.51 7.27
N VAL A 588 -18.18 13.63 6.55
CA VAL A 588 -17.06 14.04 5.70
C VAL A 588 -15.80 14.37 6.52
N ASP A 589 -16.00 14.90 7.73
CA ASP A 589 -14.97 15.29 8.70
C ASP A 589 -14.55 14.16 9.64
N ASP A 590 -15.24 13.01 9.60
CA ASP A 590 -14.85 11.80 10.33
C ASP A 590 -13.90 10.94 9.49
N ASP A 591 -12.65 10.87 9.90
CA ASP A 591 -11.64 10.01 9.28
C ASP A 591 -11.74 8.53 9.69
N GLY A 592 -12.65 8.20 10.61
CA GLY A 592 -12.92 6.85 11.11
C GLY A 592 -11.78 6.21 11.90
N VAL A 593 -10.67 6.91 12.14
CA VAL A 593 -9.48 6.35 12.80
C VAL A 593 -9.81 5.91 14.23
N SER A 594 -10.46 6.78 15.00
CA SER A 594 -10.84 6.48 16.39
C SER A 594 -11.83 5.33 16.47
N THR A 595 -12.85 5.30 15.60
CA THR A 595 -13.84 4.22 15.56
C THR A 595 -13.18 2.87 15.30
N ASN A 596 -12.28 2.79 14.32
CA ASN A 596 -11.57 1.54 14.03
C ASN A 596 -10.62 1.12 15.16
N ALA A 597 -9.89 2.08 15.75
CA ALA A 597 -9.00 1.81 16.86
C ALA A 597 -9.76 1.25 18.08
N ARG A 598 -10.92 1.82 18.40
CA ARG A 598 -11.81 1.33 19.47
C ARG A 598 -12.33 -0.06 19.18
N CYS A 599 -12.75 -0.37 17.96
CA CYS A 599 -13.14 -1.75 17.60
C CYS A 599 -12.03 -2.76 17.91
N ILE A 600 -10.76 -2.45 17.61
CA ILE A 600 -9.63 -3.35 17.93
C ILE A 600 -9.42 -3.46 19.44
N ARG A 601 -9.53 -2.35 20.17
CA ARG A 601 -9.44 -2.37 21.64
C ARG A 601 -10.53 -3.23 22.26
N ASP A 602 -11.77 -3.02 21.86
CA ASP A 602 -12.92 -3.73 22.42
C ASP A 602 -12.77 -5.25 22.16
N MET A 603 -12.37 -5.65 20.95
CA MET A 603 -12.05 -7.07 20.64
C MET A 603 -10.96 -7.67 21.55
N LEU A 604 -9.95 -6.87 21.94
CA LEU A 604 -8.87 -7.30 22.83
C LEU A 604 -9.29 -7.36 24.30
N GLU A 605 -10.14 -6.44 24.75
CA GLU A 605 -10.63 -6.34 26.14
C GLU A 605 -11.66 -7.43 26.45
N GLU A 606 -12.53 -7.75 25.50
CA GLU A 606 -13.55 -8.80 25.64
C GLU A 606 -12.96 -10.23 25.60
N GLY A 607 -11.65 -10.36 25.34
CA GLY A 607 -10.96 -11.65 25.25
C GLY A 607 -11.38 -12.48 24.04
N GLU A 608 -11.98 -11.85 23.02
CA GLU A 608 -12.54 -12.55 21.88
C GLU A 608 -11.51 -13.11 20.89
N ILE A 609 -10.24 -12.69 21.00
CA ILE A 609 -9.17 -13.09 20.09
C ILE A 609 -8.30 -14.17 20.75
N PRO A 610 -8.55 -15.47 20.49
CA PRO A 610 -7.70 -16.52 21.02
C PRO A 610 -6.34 -16.50 20.31
N ALA A 611 -5.28 -16.82 21.07
CA ALA A 611 -3.98 -17.13 20.48
C ALA A 611 -4.08 -18.36 19.58
N LEU A 612 -3.35 -18.35 18.46
CA LEU A 612 -3.29 -19.52 17.58
C LEU A 612 -2.40 -20.61 18.19
N SER A 613 -2.91 -21.84 18.29
CA SER A 613 -2.13 -23.00 18.72
C SER A 613 -1.17 -23.47 17.62
N SER A 614 -0.03 -24.01 18.02
CA SER A 614 0.78 -24.86 17.15
C SER A 614 0.05 -26.19 17.00
N VAL A 615 -0.68 -26.40 15.90
CA VAL A 615 -1.06 -27.74 15.44
C VAL A 615 0.08 -28.29 14.64
#